data_AF-A0A4Q9M7W6-F1
#
_entry.id   AF-A0A4Q9M7W6-F1
#
_cell.length_a   1.000
_cell.length_b   1.000
_cell.length_c   1.000
_cell.angle_alpha   90.00
_cell.angle_beta   90.00
_cell.angle_gamma   90.00
#
_symmetry.space_group_name_H-M   'P 1'
#
loop_
_entity.id
_entity.type
_entity.pdbx_description
1 polymer ?
#
loop_
_entity_poly.entity_id
_entity_poly.type
_entity_poly.pdbx_seq_one_letter_code
_entity_poly.pdbx_strand_id
1 'polypeptide(L)'
;MDYPNHQSNTSAGFGTSTSYAEAGGPHVNLGFNDIGARLQRIENENLKIWSEVHRADRADFCRHQSRHVRSADDQDDICATLKHLVMESIKPTESLEEGEKPGEDHVRHKAEYPHIKFYTDRDWNEYKREHRQSMRIGEEPVRGKKKSSQGENHTTLYLEHIDGSPASGDYVNDTRKFTRTLINLVLTTKYKMPRKWSAANVWLQDLFYTALRTKFPLFQLCHNNVKANLFMMAQYYDAVTRNLTDSEDHDGEGANVRNAPAPRTPASQPGSKRPSTTVPVAPRPTKIARIEAQGTDSDHPPESPSGKGKERASASLLSLVRMFCRPL
;
A
#
# COMPACT_ATOMS: atom_id res chain seq x y z
N MET A 1 -14.47 -30.94 25.18
CA MET A 1 -13.58 -29.82 25.55
C MET A 1 -14.50 -28.72 26.04
N ASP A 2 -14.80 -28.77 27.33
CA ASP A 2 -15.76 -27.91 28.01
C ASP A 2 -15.06 -26.63 28.50
N TYR A 3 -15.64 -25.48 28.18
CA TYR A 3 -15.21 -24.19 28.73
C TYR A 3 -16.02 -23.89 30.00
N PRO A 4 -15.36 -23.60 31.15
CA PRO A 4 -16.09 -23.21 32.34
C PRO A 4 -16.52 -21.74 32.27
N ASN A 5 -17.77 -21.54 32.64
CA ASN A 5 -18.50 -20.30 32.82
C ASN A 5 -17.97 -19.55 34.06
N HIS A 6 -17.39 -18.36 33.87
CA HIS A 6 -17.03 -17.46 34.98
C HIS A 6 -18.10 -16.38 35.14
N GLN A 7 -19.08 -16.65 36.01
CA GLN A 7 -19.82 -15.61 36.72
C GLN A 7 -19.15 -15.38 38.07
N SER A 8 -18.71 -14.17 38.33
CA SER A 8 -18.39 -13.72 39.69
C SER A 8 -19.00 -12.34 39.91
N ASN A 9 -20.20 -12.39 40.49
CA ASN A 9 -20.83 -11.35 41.27
C ASN A 9 -19.90 -10.96 42.43
N THR A 10 -19.65 -9.66 42.59
CA THR A 10 -19.22 -9.10 43.88
C THR A 10 -20.02 -7.83 44.12
N SER A 11 -21.15 -7.98 44.81
CA SER A 11 -21.87 -6.87 45.43
C SER A 11 -21.13 -6.48 46.72
N ALA A 12 -20.53 -5.29 46.71
CA ALA A 12 -19.93 -4.72 47.91
C ALA A 12 -21.01 -3.96 48.71
N GLY A 13 -21.41 -4.59 49.81
CA GLY A 13 -21.65 -4.00 51.13
C GLY A 13 -22.27 -2.61 51.24
N PHE A 14 -23.53 -2.61 51.69
CA PHE A 14 -24.19 -1.50 52.35
C PHE A 14 -23.39 -1.03 53.59
N GLY A 15 -22.93 0.21 53.57
CA GLY A 15 -22.44 0.94 54.74
C GLY A 15 -23.58 1.75 55.36
N THR A 16 -23.90 1.45 56.61
CA THR A 16 -24.92 2.07 57.44
C THR A 16 -24.52 3.45 57.96
N SER A 17 -25.51 4.36 57.90
CA SER A 17 -25.84 5.43 58.85
C SER A 17 -24.72 6.23 59.53
N THR A 18 -24.62 7.51 59.17
CA THR A 18 -24.26 8.57 60.12
C THR A 18 -25.32 9.67 60.03
N SER A 19 -26.18 9.71 61.05
CA SER A 19 -27.22 10.72 61.25
C SER A 19 -26.57 12.05 61.66
N TYR A 20 -26.56 13.02 60.76
CA TYR A 20 -26.32 14.41 61.13
C TYR A 20 -27.66 15.09 61.37
N ALA A 21 -27.80 15.59 62.59
CA ALA A 21 -28.97 16.30 63.08
C ALA A 21 -29.20 17.59 62.30
N GLU A 22 -30.49 17.86 62.11
CA GLU A 22 -31.10 18.97 61.41
C GLU A 22 -30.59 20.34 61.91
N ALA A 23 -30.02 21.11 60.99
CA ALA A 23 -30.28 22.55 60.94
C ALA A 23 -31.17 22.77 59.72
N GLY A 24 -32.46 23.02 59.96
CA GLY A 24 -33.48 23.19 58.93
C GLY A 24 -33.17 24.36 57.99
N GLY A 25 -32.46 24.05 56.91
CA GLY A 25 -32.48 24.86 55.70
C GLY A 25 -33.75 24.55 54.90
N PRO A 26 -34.35 25.53 54.21
CA PRO A 26 -35.52 25.29 53.38
C PRO A 26 -35.17 24.22 52.35
N HIS A 27 -35.71 23.02 52.51
CA HIS A 27 -35.59 21.95 51.54
C HIS A 27 -36.23 22.43 50.24
N VAL A 28 -35.40 22.85 49.30
CA VAL A 28 -35.82 23.15 47.93
C VAL A 28 -36.19 21.81 47.33
N ASN A 29 -37.47 21.45 47.47
CA ASN A 29 -38.06 20.28 46.87
C ASN A 29 -38.18 20.57 45.37
N LEU A 30 -37.04 20.51 44.69
CA LEU A 30 -36.93 20.54 43.24
C LEU A 30 -37.70 19.34 42.73
N GLY A 31 -38.97 19.56 42.39
CA GLY A 31 -39.85 18.52 41.90
C GLY A 31 -39.17 17.76 40.76
N PHE A 32 -39.37 16.44 40.70
CA PHE A 32 -38.80 15.57 39.67
C PHE A 32 -38.95 16.14 38.24
N ASN A 33 -40.03 16.89 37.98
CA ASN A 33 -40.27 17.57 36.72
C ASN A 33 -39.25 18.67 36.40
N ASP A 34 -38.78 19.42 37.41
CA ASP A 34 -37.76 20.46 37.22
C ASP A 34 -36.38 19.84 36.92
N ILE A 35 -36.04 18.74 37.60
CA ILE A 35 -34.81 17.99 37.32
C ILE A 35 -34.83 17.45 35.89
N GLY A 36 -35.95 16.89 35.44
CA GLY A 36 -36.12 16.42 34.06
C GLY A 36 -35.96 17.54 33.04
N ALA A 37 -36.62 18.68 33.26
CA ALA A 37 -36.51 19.84 32.38
C ALA A 37 -35.08 20.41 32.31
N ARG A 38 -34.35 20.38 33.43
CA ARG A 38 -32.94 20.80 33.49
C ARG A 38 -32.02 19.85 32.74
N LEU A 39 -32.20 18.54 32.87
CA LEU A 39 -31.41 17.55 32.12
C LEU A 39 -31.59 17.70 30.61
N GLN A 40 -32.84 17.83 30.14
CA GLN A 40 -33.12 18.00 28.71
C GLN A 40 -32.50 19.29 28.14
N ARG A 41 -32.46 20.38 28.93
CA ARG A 41 -31.79 21.62 28.54
C ARG A 41 -30.28 21.42 28.37
N ILE A 42 -29.64 20.73 29.32
CA ILE A 42 -28.20 20.43 29.29
C ILE A 42 -27.85 19.57 28.07
N GLU A 43 -28.67 18.56 27.75
CA GLU A 43 -28.46 17.71 26.56
C GLU A 43 -28.51 18.53 25.26
N ASN A 44 -29.50 19.42 25.14
CA ASN A 44 -29.61 20.31 23.98
C ASN A 44 -28.44 21.31 23.89
N GLU A 45 -28.00 21.87 25.02
CA GLU A 45 -26.83 22.76 25.07
C GLU A 45 -25.54 22.02 24.66
N ASN A 46 -25.35 20.79 25.14
CA ASN A 46 -24.22 19.95 24.77
C ASN A 46 -24.21 19.66 23.26
N LEU A 47 -25.36 19.30 22.67
CA LEU A 47 -25.45 19.09 21.22
C LEU A 47 -25.08 20.35 20.43
N LYS A 48 -25.51 21.52 20.89
CA LYS A 48 -25.16 22.80 20.27
C LYS A 48 -23.66 23.09 20.36
N ILE A 49 -23.05 22.91 21.53
CA ILE A 49 -21.61 23.09 21.73
C ILE A 49 -20.82 22.17 20.80
N TRP A 50 -21.19 20.89 20.71
CA TRP A 50 -20.54 19.94 19.80
C TRP A 50 -20.65 20.39 18.34
N SER A 51 -21.81 20.88 17.91
CA SER A 51 -21.98 21.42 16.55
C SER A 51 -21.11 22.65 16.29
N GLU A 52 -20.96 23.53 17.28
CA GLU A 52 -20.13 24.74 17.18
C GLU A 52 -18.64 24.42 17.16
N VAL A 53 -18.18 23.47 17.99
CA VAL A 53 -16.81 22.96 17.98
C VAL A 53 -16.47 22.34 16.63
N HIS A 54 -17.33 21.47 16.09
CA HIS A 54 -17.12 20.88 14.76
C HIS A 54 -17.07 21.95 13.65
N ARG A 55 -17.88 23.01 13.76
CA ARG A 55 -17.86 24.13 12.82
C ARG A 55 -16.60 24.96 12.95
N ALA A 56 -16.12 25.21 14.18
CA ALA A 56 -14.89 25.94 14.46
C ALA A 56 -13.65 25.18 13.98
N ASP A 57 -13.55 23.88 14.28
CA ASP A 57 -12.47 23.01 13.81
C ASP A 57 -12.43 22.97 12.27
N ARG A 58 -13.59 22.89 11.62
CA ARG A 58 -13.67 22.93 10.16
C ARG A 58 -13.24 24.31 9.61
N ALA A 59 -13.62 25.40 10.26
CA ALA A 59 -13.23 26.76 9.88
C ALA A 59 -11.74 27.04 10.11
N ASP A 60 -11.16 26.53 11.18
CA ASP A 60 -9.74 26.70 11.50
C ASP A 60 -8.85 25.79 10.64
N PHE A 61 -9.33 24.59 10.28
CA PHE A 61 -8.74 23.77 9.23
C PHE A 61 -8.72 24.53 7.89
N CYS A 62 -9.85 25.13 7.49
CA CYS A 62 -9.91 25.98 6.28
C CYS A 62 -8.97 27.20 6.38
N ARG A 63 -8.87 27.85 7.54
CA ARG A 63 -7.99 29.02 7.74
C ARG A 63 -6.51 28.65 7.76
N HIS A 64 -6.13 27.51 8.33
CA HIS A 64 -4.76 26.99 8.26
C HIS A 64 -4.39 26.61 6.83
N GLN A 65 -5.33 26.01 6.09
CA GLN A 65 -5.18 25.76 4.66
C GLN A 65 -5.00 27.07 3.88
N SER A 66 -5.82 28.11 4.14
CA SER A 66 -5.73 29.40 3.44
C SER A 66 -4.50 30.26 3.81
N ARG A 67 -3.93 30.13 5.01
CA ARG A 67 -2.70 30.87 5.37
C ARG A 67 -1.45 30.29 4.73
N HIS A 68 -1.45 29.01 4.41
CA HIS A 68 -0.36 28.38 3.65
C HIS A 68 -0.31 28.83 2.18
N VAL A 69 -1.41 29.36 1.63
CA VAL A 69 -1.55 29.74 0.22
C VAL A 69 -0.75 31.01 -0.15
N ARG A 70 -0.44 31.91 0.79
CA ARG A 70 0.15 33.22 0.44
C ARG A 70 1.65 33.23 0.09
N SER A 71 2.32 32.07 0.10
CA SER A 71 3.67 31.92 -0.47
C SER A 71 3.82 30.66 -1.34
N ALA A 72 2.71 30.07 -1.81
CA ALA A 72 2.64 28.70 -2.35
C ALA A 72 2.14 28.60 -3.81
N ASP A 73 2.05 29.71 -4.55
CA ASP A 73 1.44 29.74 -5.90
C ASP A 73 2.03 28.68 -6.85
N ASP A 74 3.35 28.45 -6.82
CA ASP A 74 3.95 27.46 -7.74
C ASP A 74 3.73 26.00 -7.34
N GLN A 75 3.64 25.67 -6.04
CA GLN A 75 3.60 24.29 -5.58
C GLN A 75 2.18 23.73 -5.50
N ASP A 76 1.20 24.58 -5.18
CA ASP A 76 -0.22 24.21 -5.21
C ASP A 76 -0.66 23.89 -6.65
N ASP A 77 -0.17 24.65 -7.63
CA ASP A 77 -0.40 24.39 -9.06
C ASP A 77 0.22 23.05 -9.51
N ILE A 78 1.42 22.71 -9.04
CA ILE A 78 2.04 21.41 -9.30
C ILE A 78 1.21 20.28 -8.70
N CYS A 79 0.73 20.43 -7.47
CA CYS A 79 -0.07 19.40 -6.80
C CYS A 79 -1.41 19.18 -7.52
N ALA A 80 -2.11 20.26 -7.89
CA ALA A 80 -3.35 20.18 -8.65
C ALA A 80 -3.15 19.52 -10.02
N THR A 81 -2.10 19.94 -10.75
CA THR A 81 -1.74 19.37 -12.05
C THR A 81 -1.40 17.88 -11.93
N LEU A 82 -0.59 17.51 -10.94
CA LEU A 82 -0.22 16.12 -10.71
C LEU A 82 -1.43 15.27 -10.36
N LYS A 83 -2.32 15.75 -9.48
CA LYS A 83 -3.58 15.05 -9.15
C LYS A 83 -4.43 14.84 -10.41
N HIS A 84 -4.59 15.87 -11.23
CA HIS A 84 -5.33 15.75 -12.49
C HIS A 84 -4.72 14.68 -13.40
N LEU A 85 -3.42 14.76 -13.67
CA LEU A 85 -2.71 13.81 -14.53
C LEU A 85 -2.78 12.38 -14.00
N VAL A 86 -2.59 12.18 -12.70
CA VAL A 86 -2.68 10.86 -12.06
C VAL A 86 -4.10 10.32 -12.22
N MET A 87 -5.12 11.08 -11.83
CA MET A 87 -6.50 10.58 -11.83
C MET A 87 -7.06 10.36 -13.24
N GLU A 88 -6.74 11.24 -14.19
CA GLU A 88 -7.13 11.08 -15.61
C GLU A 88 -6.45 9.86 -16.26
N SER A 89 -5.24 9.51 -15.82
CA SER A 89 -4.53 8.35 -16.35
C SER A 89 -5.11 7.00 -15.91
N ILE A 90 -5.96 7.01 -14.88
CA ILE A 90 -6.52 5.78 -14.33
C ILE A 90 -7.71 5.36 -15.17
N LYS A 91 -7.56 4.18 -15.77
CA LYS A 91 -8.66 3.42 -16.35
C LYS A 91 -8.92 2.22 -15.45
N PRO A 92 -9.96 2.27 -14.60
CA PRO A 92 -10.37 1.12 -13.81
C PRO A 92 -10.89 0.03 -14.74
N THR A 93 -10.45 -1.20 -14.50
CA THR A 93 -10.85 -2.37 -15.30
C THR A 93 -11.67 -3.36 -14.50
N GLU A 94 -11.57 -3.31 -13.17
CA GLU A 94 -12.13 -4.31 -12.27
C GLU A 94 -12.96 -3.62 -11.17
N SER A 95 -13.98 -4.32 -10.72
CA SER A 95 -14.77 -4.01 -9.52
C SER A 95 -14.39 -4.99 -8.41
N LEU A 96 -14.54 -4.61 -7.15
CA LEU A 96 -14.25 -5.52 -6.04
C LEU A 96 -15.36 -6.56 -5.88
N GLU A 97 -16.62 -6.11 -5.94
CA GLU A 97 -17.81 -6.96 -5.82
C GLU A 97 -18.66 -6.96 -7.08
N GLU A 98 -19.48 -8.01 -7.23
CA GLU A 98 -20.46 -8.11 -8.31
C GLU A 98 -21.55 -7.04 -8.12
N GLY A 99 -21.62 -6.08 -9.03
CA GLY A 99 -22.60 -5.00 -9.03
C GLY A 99 -22.02 -3.60 -8.77
N GLU A 100 -20.78 -3.51 -8.29
CA GLU A 100 -20.07 -2.25 -8.16
C GLU A 100 -19.54 -1.74 -9.51
N LYS A 101 -19.40 -0.42 -9.64
CA LYS A 101 -18.77 0.16 -10.83
C LYS A 101 -17.26 -0.05 -10.79
N PRO A 102 -16.60 -0.29 -11.95
CA PRO A 102 -15.15 -0.40 -11.98
C PRO A 102 -14.49 0.86 -11.40
N GLY A 103 -13.60 0.65 -10.43
CA GLY A 103 -12.87 1.71 -9.73
C GLY A 103 -13.65 2.48 -8.67
N GLU A 104 -14.84 2.03 -8.33
CA GLU A 104 -15.56 2.50 -7.16
C GLU A 104 -14.76 2.20 -5.89
N ASP A 105 -14.59 3.20 -5.04
CA ASP A 105 -13.67 3.18 -3.91
C ASP A 105 -14.42 3.41 -2.60
N HIS A 106 -14.46 2.38 -1.75
CA HIS A 106 -15.20 2.38 -0.50
C HIS A 106 -14.33 1.94 0.68
N VAL A 107 -14.66 2.45 1.86
CA VAL A 107 -14.12 1.90 3.10
C VAL A 107 -14.77 0.54 3.34
N ARG A 108 -13.96 -0.52 3.35
CA ARG A 108 -14.42 -1.89 3.58
C ARG A 108 -14.31 -2.24 5.04
N HIS A 109 -15.22 -3.02 5.60
CA HIS A 109 -15.13 -3.48 6.99
C HIS A 109 -14.66 -4.93 7.06
N LYS A 110 -13.77 -5.26 8.02
CA LYS A 110 -13.24 -6.64 8.18
C LYS A 110 -14.34 -7.70 8.34
N ALA A 111 -15.46 -7.33 8.97
CA ALA A 111 -16.58 -8.25 9.21
C ALA A 111 -17.24 -8.74 7.91
N GLU A 112 -17.19 -7.94 6.84
CA GLU A 112 -17.75 -8.29 5.52
C GLU A 112 -16.85 -9.28 4.77
N TYR A 113 -15.56 -9.33 5.11
CA TYR A 113 -14.55 -10.15 4.42
C TYR A 113 -13.80 -11.06 5.41
N PRO A 114 -14.48 -12.05 6.02
CA PRO A 114 -13.90 -12.87 7.09
C PRO A 114 -12.73 -13.75 6.62
N HIS A 115 -12.59 -13.99 5.32
CA HIS A 115 -11.53 -14.81 4.75
C HIS A 115 -10.20 -14.06 4.53
N ILE A 116 -10.21 -12.72 4.64
CA ILE A 116 -9.01 -11.89 4.48
C ILE A 116 -8.11 -12.02 5.70
N LYS A 117 -6.90 -12.54 5.50
CA LYS A 117 -5.94 -12.78 6.58
C LYS A 117 -5.18 -11.50 6.92
N PHE A 118 -4.81 -10.72 5.91
CA PHE A 118 -3.90 -9.58 6.06
C PHE A 118 -4.63 -8.24 5.99
N TYR A 119 -5.58 -8.04 6.90
CA TYR A 119 -6.42 -6.85 6.90
C TYR A 119 -5.71 -5.64 7.55
N THR A 120 -4.89 -5.88 8.59
CA THR A 120 -4.12 -4.84 9.30
C THR A 120 -2.61 -5.03 9.14
N ASP A 121 -1.82 -3.99 9.47
CA ASP A 121 -0.34 -4.09 9.48
C ASP A 121 0.14 -5.13 10.50
N ARG A 122 -0.58 -5.22 11.62
CA ARG A 122 -0.30 -6.20 12.67
C ARG A 122 -0.44 -7.62 12.15
N ASP A 123 -1.52 -7.93 11.43
CA ASP A 123 -1.76 -9.27 10.86
C ASP A 123 -0.60 -9.68 9.94
N TRP A 124 -0.13 -8.75 9.08
CA TRP A 124 1.00 -9.00 8.19
C TRP A 124 2.34 -9.16 8.95
N ASN A 125 2.57 -8.36 9.98
CA ASN A 125 3.79 -8.47 10.80
C ASN A 125 3.82 -9.75 11.64
N GLU A 126 2.67 -10.19 12.15
CA GLU A 126 2.50 -11.48 12.84
C GLU A 126 2.84 -12.64 11.89
N TYR A 127 2.25 -12.64 10.69
CA TYR A 127 2.57 -13.62 9.67
C TYR A 127 4.05 -13.64 9.30
N LYS A 128 4.67 -12.47 9.03
CA LYS A 128 6.11 -12.38 8.75
C LYS A 128 6.97 -12.92 9.88
N ARG A 129 6.54 -12.80 11.13
CA ARG A 129 7.27 -13.28 12.31
C ARG A 129 7.16 -14.81 12.44
N GLU A 130 5.97 -15.36 12.23
CA GLU A 130 5.73 -16.82 12.24
C GLU A 130 6.38 -17.52 11.04
N HIS A 131 6.31 -16.88 9.88
CA HIS A 131 6.86 -17.35 8.61
C HIS A 131 8.23 -16.72 8.33
N ARG A 132 8.90 -16.18 9.36
CA ARG A 132 10.28 -15.72 9.27
C ARG A 132 11.25 -16.89 9.07
N GLN A 133 10.77 -18.07 8.67
CA GLN A 133 11.53 -19.30 8.54
C GLN A 133 12.79 -19.02 7.73
N SER A 134 13.87 -18.74 8.47
CA SER A 134 15.12 -19.47 8.45
C SER A 134 15.13 -20.36 7.22
N MET A 135 15.74 -19.89 6.12
CA MET A 135 16.10 -20.78 5.02
C MET A 135 16.71 -22.01 5.66
N ARG A 136 15.95 -23.10 5.75
CA ARG A 136 16.47 -24.31 6.35
C ARG A 136 17.64 -24.68 5.47
N ILE A 137 18.82 -24.80 6.07
CA ILE A 137 20.05 -25.17 5.37
C ILE A 137 19.73 -26.46 4.60
N GLY A 138 19.62 -26.37 3.27
CA GLY A 138 19.23 -27.48 2.40
C GLY A 138 18.03 -27.22 1.48
N GLU A 139 17.19 -26.22 1.74
CA GLU A 139 16.17 -25.80 0.77
C GLU A 139 16.82 -24.99 -0.36
N GLU A 140 16.65 -25.45 -1.60
CA GLU A 140 17.18 -24.76 -2.77
C GLU A 140 16.60 -23.33 -2.80
N PRO A 141 17.45 -22.27 -2.80
CA PRO A 141 16.97 -20.90 -2.83
C PRO A 141 16.08 -20.72 -4.04
N VAL A 142 14.77 -20.61 -3.82
CA VAL A 142 13.81 -20.45 -4.91
C VAL A 142 14.03 -19.07 -5.49
N ARG A 143 14.77 -19.02 -6.60
CA ARG A 143 15.09 -17.79 -7.29
C ARG A 143 13.77 -17.19 -7.82
N GLY A 144 13.39 -16.01 -7.32
CA GLY A 144 12.08 -15.39 -7.55
C GLY A 144 11.67 -15.21 -9.02
N LYS A 145 12.64 -15.21 -9.96
CA LYS A 145 12.36 -15.16 -11.40
C LYS A 145 11.54 -16.37 -11.89
N LYS A 146 11.78 -17.57 -11.34
CA LYS A 146 11.08 -18.80 -11.78
C LYS A 146 9.62 -18.79 -11.35
N LYS A 147 9.34 -18.50 -10.07
CA LYS A 147 7.95 -18.42 -9.56
C LYS A 147 7.16 -17.30 -10.21
N SER A 148 7.79 -16.13 -10.43
CA SER A 148 7.12 -15.04 -11.16
C SER A 148 6.77 -15.43 -12.60
N SER A 149 7.59 -16.24 -13.28
CA SER A 149 7.27 -16.71 -14.65
C SER A 149 6.14 -17.74 -14.69
N GLN A 150 5.81 -18.34 -13.54
CA GLN A 150 4.68 -19.27 -13.40
C GLN A 150 3.38 -18.55 -13.03
N GLY A 151 3.40 -17.21 -12.94
CA GLY A 151 2.24 -16.44 -12.49
C GLY A 151 1.96 -16.56 -10.99
N GLU A 152 2.87 -17.16 -10.22
CA GLU A 152 2.72 -17.32 -8.78
C GLU A 152 3.25 -16.09 -8.02
N ASN A 153 2.35 -15.46 -7.26
CA ASN A 153 2.72 -14.39 -6.33
C ASN A 153 3.40 -14.97 -5.09
N HIS A 154 4.67 -14.65 -4.90
CA HIS A 154 5.46 -15.04 -3.73
C HIS A 154 5.95 -13.83 -2.92
N THR A 155 5.77 -12.61 -3.43
CA THR A 155 6.37 -11.39 -2.88
C THR A 155 5.38 -10.51 -2.12
N THR A 156 4.11 -10.57 -2.50
CA THR A 156 3.06 -9.68 -2.01
C THR A 156 1.86 -10.52 -1.61
N LEU A 157 2.10 -11.48 -0.72
CA LEU A 157 1.08 -12.41 -0.21
C LEU A 157 -0.03 -11.71 0.57
N TYR A 158 0.21 -10.48 1.03
CA TYR A 158 -0.80 -9.63 1.66
C TYR A 158 -1.87 -9.10 0.70
N LEU A 159 -1.66 -9.20 -0.62
CA LEU A 159 -2.71 -8.93 -1.60
C LEU A 159 -3.51 -10.22 -1.77
N GLU A 160 -4.76 -10.18 -1.35
CA GLU A 160 -5.66 -11.32 -1.29
C GLU A 160 -6.96 -10.97 -2.02
N HIS A 161 -7.53 -11.94 -2.72
CA HIS A 161 -8.90 -11.88 -3.21
C HIS A 161 -9.89 -12.01 -2.04
N ILE A 162 -11.17 -11.71 -2.30
CA ILE A 162 -12.26 -11.75 -1.31
C ILE A 162 -12.40 -13.12 -0.60
N ASP A 163 -11.95 -14.20 -1.25
CA ASP A 163 -11.95 -15.57 -0.73
C ASP A 163 -10.73 -15.90 0.16
N GLY A 164 -9.81 -14.95 0.35
CA GLY A 164 -8.58 -15.14 1.12
C GLY A 164 -7.46 -15.88 0.36
N SER A 165 -7.63 -16.11 -0.95
CA SER A 165 -6.57 -16.61 -1.83
C SER A 165 -5.61 -15.47 -2.21
N PRO A 166 -4.31 -15.74 -2.39
CA PRO A 166 -3.34 -14.71 -2.77
C PRO A 166 -3.61 -14.22 -4.21
N ALA A 167 -3.44 -12.92 -4.43
CA ALA A 167 -3.54 -12.31 -5.76
C ALA A 167 -2.55 -12.94 -6.74
N SER A 168 -2.94 -13.06 -8.01
CA SER A 168 -2.08 -13.63 -9.06
C SER A 168 -0.79 -12.84 -9.26
N GLY A 169 0.26 -13.51 -9.75
CA GLY A 169 1.53 -12.87 -10.08
C GLY A 169 1.40 -11.80 -11.18
N ASP A 170 0.48 -12.00 -12.12
CA ASP A 170 0.21 -11.03 -13.19
C ASP A 170 -0.45 -9.76 -12.64
N TYR A 171 -1.43 -9.90 -11.75
CA TYR A 171 -2.06 -8.77 -11.05
C TYR A 171 -1.01 -7.90 -10.33
N VAL A 172 -0.12 -8.56 -9.58
CA VAL A 172 0.98 -7.89 -8.87
C VAL A 172 1.93 -7.20 -9.84
N ASN A 173 2.31 -7.86 -10.95
CA ASN A 173 3.21 -7.30 -11.93
C ASN A 173 2.62 -6.08 -12.63
N ASP A 174 1.34 -6.09 -12.96
CA ASP A 174 0.66 -4.94 -13.55
C ASP A 174 0.51 -3.80 -12.56
N THR A 175 0.24 -4.11 -11.29
CA THR A 175 0.27 -3.13 -10.20
C THR A 175 1.65 -2.46 -10.08
N ARG A 176 2.74 -3.23 -10.17
CA ARG A 176 4.12 -2.68 -10.13
C ARG A 176 4.39 -1.78 -11.32
N LYS A 177 4.02 -2.20 -12.53
CA LYS A 177 4.18 -1.38 -13.74
C LYS A 177 3.44 -0.06 -13.60
N PHE A 178 2.18 -0.11 -13.15
CA PHE A 178 1.38 1.10 -12.91
C PHE A 178 2.03 2.00 -11.86
N THR A 179 2.45 1.45 -10.73
CA THR A 179 3.10 2.21 -9.65
C THR A 179 4.38 2.90 -10.12
N ARG A 180 5.21 2.20 -10.91
CA ARG A 180 6.42 2.80 -11.52
C ARG A 180 6.06 3.94 -12.46
N THR A 181 5.01 3.80 -13.26
CA THR A 181 4.51 4.89 -14.11
C THR A 181 4.11 6.10 -13.29
N LEU A 182 3.40 5.93 -12.17
CA LEU A 182 3.05 7.03 -11.27
C LEU A 182 4.28 7.70 -10.65
N ILE A 183 5.24 6.92 -10.16
CA ILE A 183 6.49 7.44 -9.60
C ILE A 183 7.24 8.25 -10.67
N ASN A 184 7.40 7.70 -11.87
CA ASN A 184 8.06 8.37 -12.98
C ASN A 184 7.33 9.66 -13.37
N LEU A 185 6.00 9.66 -13.37
CA LEU A 185 5.21 10.86 -13.61
C LEU A 185 5.57 11.95 -12.60
N VAL A 186 5.58 11.65 -11.30
CA VAL A 186 5.98 12.61 -10.27
C VAL A 186 7.42 13.08 -10.46
N LEU A 187 8.36 12.17 -10.76
CA LEU A 187 9.76 12.51 -11.01
C LEU A 187 9.95 13.41 -12.25
N THR A 188 9.05 13.35 -13.23
CA THR A 188 9.07 14.28 -14.38
C THR A 188 8.48 15.64 -14.06
N THR A 189 7.75 15.77 -12.96
CA THR A 189 7.31 17.07 -12.44
C THR A 189 8.42 17.73 -11.61
N LYS A 190 8.30 19.03 -11.34
CA LYS A 190 9.20 19.74 -10.41
C LYS A 190 8.96 19.38 -8.92
N TYR A 191 8.16 18.36 -8.63
CA TYR A 191 7.83 17.95 -7.27
C TYR A 191 9.05 17.31 -6.58
N LYS A 192 9.44 17.85 -5.42
CA LYS A 192 10.56 17.34 -4.63
C LYS A 192 10.17 16.05 -3.90
N MET A 193 10.59 14.92 -4.45
CA MET A 193 10.37 13.59 -3.86
C MET A 193 11.25 13.35 -2.61
N PRO A 194 10.70 12.79 -1.52
CA PRO A 194 11.48 12.50 -0.30
C PRO A 194 12.44 11.33 -0.51
N ARG A 195 13.44 11.16 0.37
CA ARG A 195 14.33 9.97 0.29
C ARG A 195 13.63 8.66 0.67
N LYS A 196 12.65 8.73 1.56
CA LYS A 196 11.89 7.59 2.09
C LYS A 196 10.40 7.81 1.85
N TRP A 197 9.67 6.76 1.48
CA TRP A 197 8.22 6.85 1.27
C TRP A 197 7.45 7.29 2.53
N SER A 198 7.88 6.82 3.70
CA SER A 198 7.27 7.22 4.99
C SER A 198 7.42 8.71 5.31
N ALA A 199 8.34 9.41 4.65
CA ALA A 199 8.53 10.86 4.76
C ALA A 199 7.81 11.64 3.63
N ALA A 200 7.07 10.96 2.75
CA ALA A 200 6.25 11.62 1.75
C ALA A 200 5.13 12.41 2.41
N ASN A 201 4.76 13.52 1.77
CA ASN A 201 3.62 14.32 2.19
C ASN A 201 2.37 13.44 2.20
N VAL A 202 1.55 13.57 3.25
CA VAL A 202 0.28 12.86 3.42
C VAL A 202 -0.61 12.99 2.19
N TRP A 203 -0.64 14.18 1.57
CA TRP A 203 -1.39 14.41 0.32
C TRP A 203 -0.91 13.52 -0.83
N LEU A 204 0.41 13.37 -1.01
CA LEU A 204 0.97 12.54 -2.08
C LEU A 204 0.72 11.06 -1.80
N GLN A 205 0.84 10.64 -0.54
CA GLN A 205 0.51 9.28 -0.12
C GLN A 205 -0.95 8.96 -0.43
N ASP A 206 -1.88 9.85 -0.03
CA ASP A 206 -3.31 9.68 -0.27
C ASP A 206 -3.66 9.65 -1.76
N LEU A 207 -3.03 10.49 -2.58
CA LEU A 207 -3.17 10.46 -4.03
C LEU A 207 -2.77 9.10 -4.61
N PHE A 208 -1.64 8.54 -4.19
CA PHE A 208 -1.16 7.24 -4.67
C PHE A 208 -2.02 6.08 -4.16
N TYR A 209 -2.46 6.13 -2.90
CA TYR A 209 -3.32 5.10 -2.34
C TYR A 209 -4.69 5.10 -3.01
N THR A 210 -5.27 6.27 -3.27
CA THR A 210 -6.50 6.41 -4.04
C THR A 210 -6.31 5.88 -5.45
N ALA A 211 -5.22 6.26 -6.13
CA ALA A 211 -4.93 5.78 -7.48
C ALA A 211 -4.82 4.24 -7.55
N LEU A 212 -4.17 3.64 -6.55
CA LEU A 212 -4.06 2.19 -6.43
C LEU A 212 -5.42 1.54 -6.17
N ARG A 213 -6.22 2.04 -5.21
CA ARG A 213 -7.54 1.47 -4.88
C ARG A 213 -8.54 1.58 -6.02
N THR A 214 -8.50 2.68 -6.77
CA THR A 214 -9.34 2.89 -7.95
C THR A 214 -8.95 1.97 -9.12
N LYS A 215 -7.65 1.69 -9.32
CA LYS A 215 -7.23 0.81 -10.43
C LYS A 215 -7.20 -0.67 -10.07
N PHE A 216 -6.87 -0.98 -8.82
CA PHE A 216 -6.61 -2.30 -8.29
C PHE A 216 -7.43 -2.48 -6.99
N PRO A 217 -8.69 -2.95 -7.10
CA PRO A 217 -9.62 -2.94 -5.97
C PRO A 217 -9.18 -3.77 -4.75
N LEU A 218 -8.29 -4.75 -4.91
CA LEU A 218 -7.77 -5.55 -3.79
C LEU A 218 -7.03 -4.72 -2.72
N PHE A 219 -6.59 -3.51 -3.08
CA PHE A 219 -6.01 -2.56 -2.11
C PHE A 219 -7.05 -1.99 -1.13
N GLN A 220 -8.35 -2.05 -1.44
CA GLN A 220 -9.43 -1.62 -0.56
C GLN A 220 -9.68 -2.61 0.60
N LEU A 221 -9.25 -3.88 0.45
CA LEU A 221 -9.44 -4.94 1.44
C LEU A 221 -8.46 -4.85 2.62
N CYS A 222 -8.35 -3.67 3.24
CA CYS A 222 -7.47 -3.45 4.37
C CYS A 222 -7.86 -2.24 5.22
N HIS A 223 -7.34 -2.19 6.44
CA HIS A 223 -7.49 -1.03 7.32
C HIS A 223 -6.43 0.03 7.00
N ASN A 224 -6.87 1.30 6.92
CA ASN A 224 -6.00 2.47 6.84
C ASN A 224 -4.93 2.37 5.73
N ASN A 225 -5.33 1.91 4.53
CA ASN A 225 -4.46 1.79 3.36
C ASN A 225 -3.17 0.98 3.57
N VAL A 226 -3.12 0.07 4.55
CA VAL A 226 -1.88 -0.64 4.89
C VAL A 226 -1.30 -1.41 3.71
N LYS A 227 -2.13 -2.07 2.89
CA LYS A 227 -1.66 -2.82 1.72
C LYS A 227 -1.00 -1.88 0.70
N ALA A 228 -1.61 -0.72 0.46
CA ALA A 228 -1.07 0.28 -0.47
C ALA A 228 0.24 0.87 0.08
N ASN A 229 0.31 1.13 1.38
CA ASN A 229 1.53 1.60 2.02
C ASN A 229 2.68 0.59 1.93
N LEU A 230 2.43 -0.68 2.29
CA LEU A 230 3.43 -1.75 2.19
C LEU A 230 3.93 -1.91 0.75
N PHE A 231 3.03 -1.85 -0.23
CA PHE A 231 3.37 -1.97 -1.63
C PHE A 231 4.20 -0.77 -2.12
N MET A 232 3.77 0.44 -1.78
CA MET A 232 4.47 1.67 -2.13
C MET A 232 5.85 1.74 -1.50
N MET A 233 6.04 1.35 -0.23
CA MET A 233 7.37 1.32 0.38
C MET A 233 8.36 0.47 -0.41
N ALA A 234 7.91 -0.71 -0.89
CA ALA A 234 8.75 -1.59 -1.70
C ALA A 234 9.04 -0.99 -3.09
N GLN A 235 8.01 -0.52 -3.80
CA GLN A 235 8.19 0.01 -5.17
C GLN A 235 8.97 1.34 -5.18
N TYR A 236 8.76 2.17 -4.17
CA TYR A 236 9.44 3.45 -4.02
C TYR A 236 10.95 3.26 -3.79
N TYR A 237 11.32 2.33 -2.91
CA TYR A 237 12.72 2.03 -2.63
C TYR A 237 13.46 1.59 -3.90
N ASP A 238 12.85 0.70 -4.68
CA ASP A 238 13.41 0.20 -5.94
C ASP A 238 13.56 1.29 -7.00
N ALA A 239 12.60 2.21 -7.10
CA ALA A 239 12.54 3.21 -8.17
C ALA A 239 13.28 4.52 -7.84
N VAL A 240 13.30 4.93 -6.58
CA VAL A 240 13.83 6.24 -6.17
C VAL A 240 15.10 6.06 -5.35
N THR A 241 15.03 5.35 -4.22
CA THR A 241 16.14 5.27 -3.27
C THR A 241 17.36 4.59 -3.85
N ARG A 242 17.17 3.51 -4.63
CA ARG A 242 18.28 2.77 -5.25
C ARG A 242 18.96 3.56 -6.39
N ASN A 243 18.22 4.36 -7.13
CA ASN A 243 18.76 5.11 -8.25
C ASN A 243 19.49 6.39 -7.81
N LEU A 244 19.17 6.94 -6.64
CA LEU A 244 19.85 8.11 -6.08
C LEU A 244 21.27 7.81 -5.58
N THR A 245 21.52 6.60 -5.09
CA THR A 245 22.85 6.22 -4.59
C THR A 245 23.87 6.05 -5.70
N ASP A 246 23.45 5.68 -6.91
CA ASP A 246 24.36 5.44 -8.03
C ASP A 246 24.90 6.76 -8.63
N SER A 247 24.29 7.91 -8.32
CA SER A 247 24.68 9.22 -8.85
C SER A 247 25.61 10.05 -7.94
N GLU A 248 25.70 9.76 -6.64
CA GLU A 248 26.45 10.61 -5.70
C GLU A 248 27.94 10.25 -5.59
N ASP A 249 28.37 9.08 -6.08
CA ASP A 249 29.75 8.58 -5.92
C ASP A 249 30.67 8.87 -7.12
N HIS A 250 30.19 9.49 -8.21
CA HIS A 250 30.98 9.62 -9.45
C HIS A 250 31.64 10.98 -9.71
N ASP A 251 31.40 11.99 -8.87
CA ASP A 251 31.96 13.34 -9.03
C ASP A 251 33.24 13.56 -8.20
N GLY A 252 33.79 12.49 -7.60
CA GLY A 252 34.91 12.53 -6.65
C GLY A 252 36.29 12.19 -7.19
N GLU A 253 36.49 11.96 -8.50
CA GLU A 253 37.83 11.70 -9.06
C GLU A 253 38.38 12.95 -9.74
N GLY A 254 38.75 13.91 -8.90
CA GLY A 254 39.71 14.95 -9.25
C GLY A 254 41.02 14.28 -9.67
N ALA A 255 41.25 14.25 -10.99
CA ALA A 255 42.53 13.96 -11.59
C ALA A 255 43.58 15.00 -11.12
N ASN A 256 44.17 14.77 -9.95
CA ASN A 256 45.47 15.33 -9.60
C ASN A 256 46.53 14.30 -10.01
N VAL A 257 46.80 14.27 -11.31
CA VAL A 257 47.96 13.58 -11.89
C VAL A 257 49.21 14.33 -11.43
N ARG A 258 49.69 14.00 -10.23
CA ARG A 258 51.03 14.37 -9.80
C ARG A 258 52.01 13.31 -10.31
N ASN A 259 52.65 13.65 -11.43
CA ASN A 259 53.80 12.94 -11.97
C ASN A 259 54.85 12.70 -10.88
N ALA A 260 55.06 11.43 -10.52
CA ALA A 260 56.22 10.97 -9.78
C ALA A 260 56.83 9.76 -10.51
N PRO A 261 58.07 9.84 -11.01
CA PRO A 261 58.73 8.70 -11.61
C PRO A 261 59.22 7.73 -10.54
N ALA A 262 58.88 6.45 -10.73
CA ALA A 262 59.35 5.34 -9.92
C ALA A 262 60.80 4.94 -10.24
N PRO A 263 61.59 4.49 -9.26
CA PRO A 263 62.68 3.55 -9.47
C PRO A 263 62.27 2.11 -9.11
N ARG A 264 62.91 1.17 -9.80
CA ARG A 264 62.50 -0.21 -10.03
C ARG A 264 63.06 -1.23 -9.00
N THR A 265 62.25 -2.29 -8.75
CA THR A 265 62.58 -3.76 -8.59
C THR A 265 63.53 -4.27 -7.48
N PRO A 266 63.61 -5.60 -7.19
CA PRO A 266 62.64 -6.72 -7.27
C PRO A 266 62.70 -7.72 -6.07
N ALA A 267 61.69 -8.60 -5.90
CA ALA A 267 61.80 -10.00 -5.41
C ALA A 267 60.38 -10.63 -5.35
N SER A 268 60.02 -11.56 -6.25
CA SER A 268 60.11 -13.03 -6.07
C SER A 268 59.31 -13.56 -4.87
N GLN A 269 58.16 -14.21 -5.14
CA GLN A 269 57.87 -15.56 -4.63
C GLN A 269 56.83 -16.28 -5.52
N PRO A 270 57.06 -17.57 -5.85
CA PRO A 270 56.13 -18.41 -6.59
C PRO A 270 55.35 -19.37 -5.68
N GLY A 271 54.16 -19.78 -6.13
CA GLY A 271 53.60 -21.08 -5.74
C GLY A 271 52.16 -21.05 -5.24
N SER A 272 51.22 -21.52 -6.07
CA SER A 272 50.68 -22.88 -5.91
C SER A 272 49.52 -23.06 -6.89
N LYS A 273 49.74 -23.92 -7.89
CA LYS A 273 48.72 -24.35 -8.85
C LYS A 273 47.78 -25.31 -8.14
N ARG A 274 46.51 -24.94 -7.99
CA ARG A 274 45.44 -25.85 -7.55
C ARG A 274 44.97 -26.68 -8.75
N PRO A 275 45.01 -28.02 -8.69
CA PRO A 275 44.54 -28.86 -9.79
C PRO A 275 43.00 -28.88 -9.86
N SER A 276 42.48 -28.63 -11.06
CA SER A 276 41.08 -28.87 -11.42
C SER A 276 40.80 -30.37 -11.39
N THR A 277 39.97 -30.80 -10.43
CA THR A 277 39.40 -32.15 -10.42
C THR A 277 38.14 -32.12 -11.28
N THR A 278 38.28 -32.65 -12.49
CA THR A 278 37.19 -32.92 -13.44
C THR A 278 36.41 -34.15 -12.94
N VAL A 279 35.20 -33.94 -12.42
CA VAL A 279 34.26 -35.02 -12.10
C VAL A 279 33.39 -35.27 -13.34
N PRO A 280 33.33 -36.50 -13.88
CA PRO A 280 32.48 -36.83 -15.02
C PRO A 280 31.01 -36.88 -14.59
N VAL A 281 30.20 -36.02 -15.22
CA VAL A 281 28.74 -36.00 -15.08
C VAL A 281 28.13 -37.12 -15.92
N ALA A 282 27.27 -37.92 -15.28
CA ALA A 282 26.51 -39.01 -15.87
C ALA A 282 25.52 -38.54 -16.96
N PRO A 283 25.20 -39.39 -17.95
CA PRO A 283 24.31 -39.03 -19.05
C PRO A 283 22.86 -38.80 -18.59
N ARG A 284 22.27 -37.72 -19.11
CA ARG A 284 20.87 -37.32 -18.90
C ARG A 284 19.91 -38.35 -19.50
N PRO A 285 18.80 -38.70 -18.82
CA PRO A 285 17.75 -39.49 -19.45
C PRO A 285 16.97 -38.69 -20.50
N THR A 286 16.70 -39.40 -21.59
CA THR A 286 16.05 -39.04 -22.84
C THR A 286 14.64 -38.50 -22.61
N LYS A 287 14.29 -37.42 -23.34
CA LYS A 287 12.92 -36.90 -23.44
C LYS A 287 12.02 -37.96 -24.06
N ILE A 288 11.04 -38.44 -23.28
CA ILE A 288 9.94 -39.26 -23.78
C ILE A 288 8.94 -38.35 -24.50
N ALA A 289 8.62 -38.74 -25.74
CA ALA A 289 7.65 -38.09 -26.60
C ALA A 289 6.25 -38.16 -25.98
N ARG A 290 5.54 -37.03 -26.02
CA ARG A 290 4.14 -36.92 -25.63
C ARG A 290 3.29 -37.49 -26.75
N ILE A 291 2.57 -38.56 -26.45
CA ILE A 291 1.58 -39.21 -27.29
C ILE A 291 0.37 -38.26 -27.47
N GLU A 292 0.01 -38.04 -28.73
CA GLU A 292 -1.26 -37.47 -29.16
C GLU A 292 -2.40 -38.41 -28.75
N ALA A 293 -3.44 -37.85 -28.13
CA ALA A 293 -4.74 -38.49 -28.03
C ALA A 293 -5.73 -37.72 -28.90
N GLN A 294 -6.12 -38.38 -29.99
CA GLN A 294 -7.45 -38.30 -30.61
C GLN A 294 -8.50 -38.34 -29.48
N GLY A 295 -9.58 -37.56 -29.48
CA GLY A 295 -10.49 -37.25 -30.56
C GLY A 295 -11.87 -37.63 -30.04
N THR A 296 -12.70 -36.65 -29.73
CA THR A 296 -14.14 -36.84 -29.55
C THR A 296 -14.83 -35.61 -30.10
N ASP A 297 -15.49 -35.84 -31.24
CA ASP A 297 -16.45 -34.96 -31.88
C ASP A 297 -17.49 -34.47 -30.89
N SER A 298 -17.78 -33.18 -30.95
CA SER A 298 -19.04 -32.61 -30.47
C SER A 298 -19.34 -31.39 -31.34
N ASP A 299 -20.13 -31.67 -32.37
CA ASP A 299 -20.84 -30.70 -33.20
C ASP A 299 -21.73 -29.82 -32.31
N HIS A 300 -21.45 -28.52 -32.25
CA HIS A 300 -22.45 -27.46 -32.12
C HIS A 300 -21.80 -26.09 -32.43
N PRO A 301 -22.32 -25.31 -33.41
CA PRO A 301 -21.80 -23.98 -33.70
C PRO A 301 -22.50 -22.91 -32.85
N PRO A 302 -21.77 -22.01 -32.18
CA PRO A 302 -22.32 -20.74 -31.76
C PRO A 302 -21.98 -19.63 -32.75
N GLU A 303 -23.02 -18.89 -33.13
CA GLU A 303 -22.99 -17.68 -33.95
C GLU A 303 -21.97 -16.66 -33.42
N SER A 304 -21.13 -16.17 -34.33
CA SER A 304 -20.17 -15.08 -34.07
C SER A 304 -20.75 -13.75 -34.57
N PRO A 305 -20.96 -12.74 -33.71
CA PRO A 305 -21.13 -11.38 -34.19
C PRO A 305 -19.78 -10.79 -34.59
N SER A 306 -19.65 -10.56 -35.89
CA SER A 306 -18.68 -9.69 -36.54
C SER A 306 -18.71 -8.28 -35.94
N GLY A 307 -17.59 -7.85 -35.38
CA GLY A 307 -17.42 -6.51 -34.82
C GLY A 307 -15.96 -6.09 -34.72
N LYS A 308 -15.21 -6.11 -35.84
CA LYS A 308 -13.85 -5.56 -35.92
C LYS A 308 -13.90 -4.03 -35.94
N GLY A 309 -14.12 -3.42 -34.79
CA GLY A 309 -13.79 -2.02 -34.53
C GLY A 309 -12.29 -1.89 -34.24
N LYS A 310 -11.53 -1.27 -35.14
CA LYS A 310 -10.18 -0.76 -34.81
C LYS A 310 -10.35 0.40 -33.81
N GLU A 311 -10.35 0.09 -32.52
CA GLU A 311 -10.14 1.12 -31.51
C GLU A 311 -8.74 1.70 -31.71
N ARG A 312 -8.70 2.99 -32.09
CA ARG A 312 -7.47 3.79 -32.06
C ARG A 312 -6.92 3.72 -30.64
N ALA A 313 -5.69 3.24 -30.49
CA ALA A 313 -4.97 3.32 -29.23
C ALA A 313 -5.03 4.77 -28.71
N SER A 314 -5.73 4.97 -27.58
CA SER A 314 -5.75 6.25 -26.89
C SER A 314 -4.32 6.71 -26.66
N ALA A 315 -4.05 8.01 -26.83
CA ALA A 315 -2.74 8.62 -26.68
C ALA A 315 -1.98 8.02 -25.49
N SER A 316 -0.81 7.45 -25.77
CA SER A 316 0.06 6.89 -24.73
C SER A 316 0.35 7.96 -23.69
N LEU A 317 0.28 7.62 -22.41
CA LEU A 317 0.53 8.50 -21.27
C LEU A 317 1.87 9.27 -21.42
N LEU A 318 2.86 8.67 -22.08
CA LEU A 318 4.12 9.33 -22.45
C LEU A 318 3.96 10.54 -23.40
N SER A 319 2.95 10.58 -24.27
CA SER A 319 2.72 11.73 -25.14
C SER A 319 2.13 12.92 -24.37
N LEU A 320 1.34 12.67 -23.32
CA LEU A 320 0.85 13.72 -22.42
C LEU A 320 2.03 14.35 -21.66
N VAL A 321 2.93 13.52 -21.11
CA VAL A 321 4.14 14.01 -20.41
C VAL A 321 5.02 14.87 -21.33
N ARG A 322 5.19 14.50 -22.60
CA ARG A 322 5.96 15.31 -23.57
C ARG A 322 5.30 16.64 -23.94
N MET A 323 3.97 16.75 -23.81
CA MET A 323 3.25 18.00 -24.10
C MET A 323 3.47 19.06 -23.01
N PHE A 324 3.54 18.62 -21.75
CA PHE A 324 3.70 19.53 -20.60
C PHE A 324 5.15 19.87 -20.26
N CYS A 325 6.13 19.11 -20.76
CA CYS A 325 7.56 19.36 -20.54
C CYS A 325 8.25 20.16 -21.67
N ARG A 326 7.53 20.95 -22.47
CA ARG A 326 8.20 21.89 -23.38
C ARG A 326 8.84 23.01 -22.56
N PRO A 327 10.16 23.25 -22.70
CA PRO A 327 10.77 24.46 -22.15
C PRO A 327 10.09 25.68 -22.77
N LEU A 328 9.69 26.64 -21.93
CA LEU A 328 9.31 27.98 -22.36
C LEU A 328 10.53 28.72 -22.90
#